data_AF-A0A9Q1EEY1-F1
#
_entry.id   AF-A0A9Q1EEY1-F1
#
_cell.length_a   1.000
_cell.length_b   1.000
_cell.length_c   1.000
_cell.angle_alpha   90.00
_cell.angle_beta   90.00
_cell.angle_gamma   90.00
#
_symmetry.space_group_name_H-M   'P 1'
#
loop_
_entity.id
_entity.type
_entity.pdbx_description
1 polymer ?
#
loop_
_entity_poly.entity_id
_entity_poly.type
_entity_poly.pdbx_seq_one_letter_code
_entity_poly.pdbx_strand_id
1 'polypeptide(L)'
;MTPASSFPFFSLLIKDIYFLNEGCANRLPNGHVNFEKFVELARQVGEFMTWKRVECPFEEERNILQYLHAAPVFTEDGLYLASYESESPENQVEKDRWKSLRTSILGKT
;
A
#
# COMPACT_ATOMS: atom_id res chain seq x y z
N MET A 1 5.22 -21.31 -23.39
CA MET A 1 5.54 -20.46 -22.23
C MET A 1 4.46 -19.40 -22.13
N THR A 2 3.57 -19.50 -21.15
CA THR A 2 2.67 -18.39 -20.82
C THR A 2 3.53 -17.23 -20.30
N PRO A 3 3.31 -15.98 -20.77
CA PRO A 3 4.06 -14.85 -20.27
C PRO A 3 3.84 -14.76 -18.75
N ALA A 4 4.92 -14.57 -17.99
CA ALA A 4 4.80 -14.31 -16.57
C ALA A 4 3.99 -13.02 -16.39
N SER A 5 2.77 -13.14 -15.85
CA SER A 5 2.00 -11.99 -15.38
C SER A 5 2.71 -11.42 -14.16
N SER A 6 3.73 -10.60 -14.37
CA SER A 6 4.42 -9.89 -13.30
C SER A 6 3.46 -8.87 -12.69
N PHE A 7 3.05 -9.09 -11.45
CA PHE A 7 2.24 -8.13 -10.70
C PHE A 7 3.15 -6.98 -10.22
N PRO A 8 2.94 -5.73 -10.68
CA PRO A 8 3.78 -4.61 -10.30
C PRO A 8 3.53 -4.20 -8.84
N PHE A 9 4.59 -3.79 -8.14
CA PHE A 9 4.45 -3.21 -6.81
C PHE A 9 4.00 -1.75 -6.93
N PHE A 10 2.69 -1.53 -6.79
CA PHE A 10 2.04 -0.27 -7.16
C PHE A 10 2.57 0.97 -6.43
N SER A 11 3.06 0.83 -5.20
CA SER A 11 3.61 1.95 -4.44
C SER A 11 4.90 2.53 -5.04
N LEU A 12 5.71 1.73 -5.74
CA LEU A 12 6.88 2.24 -6.46
C LEU A 12 6.45 3.10 -7.65
N LEU A 13 5.46 2.63 -8.43
CA LEU A 13 4.90 3.43 -9.51
C LEU A 13 4.31 4.75 -9.01
N ILE A 14 3.54 4.74 -7.92
CA ILE A 14 2.99 5.97 -7.33
C ILE A 14 4.14 6.91 -6.93
N LYS A 15 5.18 6.37 -6.29
CA LYS A 15 6.35 7.14 -5.87
C LYS A 15 7.06 7.79 -7.06
N ASP A 16 7.23 7.06 -8.16
CA ASP A 16 7.89 7.56 -9.36
C ASP A 16 7.05 8.65 -10.06
N ILE A 17 5.73 8.44 -10.17
CA ILE A 17 4.79 9.46 -10.69
C ILE A 17 4.81 10.72 -9.81
N TYR A 18 4.84 10.56 -8.49
CA TYR A 18 4.91 11.67 -7.54
C TYR A 18 6.19 12.48 -7.75
N PHE A 19 7.36 11.84 -7.79
CA PHE A 19 8.63 12.55 -7.98
C PHE A 19 8.75 13.21 -9.35
N LEU A 20 8.25 12.56 -10.40
CA LEU A 20 8.16 13.17 -11.73
C LEU A 20 7.26 14.42 -11.72
N ASN A 21 6.14 14.36 -10.99
CA ASN A 21 5.25 15.50 -10.86
C ASN A 21 5.90 16.66 -10.08
N GLU A 22 6.55 16.38 -8.96
CA GLU A 22 7.16 17.42 -8.13
C GLU A 22 8.45 17.98 -8.74
N GLY A 23 9.15 17.20 -9.57
CA GLY A 23 10.41 17.60 -10.19
C GLY A 23 10.31 18.67 -11.27
N CYS A 24 9.10 18.98 -11.78
CA CYS A 24 8.90 19.92 -12.89
C CYS A 24 7.64 20.77 -12.71
N ALA A 25 7.71 22.05 -13.11
CA ALA A 25 6.54 22.93 -13.08
C ALA A 25 5.49 22.54 -14.13
N ASN A 26 4.20 22.70 -13.79
CA ASN A 26 3.06 22.47 -14.70
C ASN A 26 3.00 23.47 -15.86
N ARG A 27 3.63 24.63 -15.70
CA ARG A 27 3.69 25.70 -16.69
C ARG A 27 5.13 26.12 -16.89
N LEU A 28 5.46 26.46 -18.12
CA LEU A 28 6.72 27.11 -18.48
C LEU A 28 6.74 28.56 -17.96
N PRO A 29 7.91 29.23 -17.91
CA PRO A 29 8.00 30.63 -17.46
C PRO A 29 7.15 31.62 -18.28
N ASN A 30 6.83 31.27 -19.53
CA ASN A 30 5.95 32.03 -20.42
C ASN A 30 4.45 31.80 -20.14
N GLY A 31 4.09 31.01 -19.12
CA GLY A 31 2.71 30.72 -18.73
C GLY A 31 2.03 29.60 -19.53
N HIS A 32 2.66 29.09 -20.60
CA HIS A 32 2.15 27.96 -21.36
C HIS A 32 2.25 26.66 -20.56
N VAL A 33 1.39 25.69 -20.91
CA VAL A 33 1.42 24.35 -20.33
C VAL A 33 2.73 23.66 -20.67
N ASN A 34 3.36 23.02 -19.67
CA ASN A 34 4.55 22.22 -19.86
C ASN A 34 4.17 20.83 -20.40
N PHE A 35 3.97 20.72 -21.72
CA PHE A 35 3.56 19.46 -22.35
C PHE A 35 4.56 18.33 -22.16
N GLU A 36 5.86 18.61 -22.10
CA GLU A 36 6.90 17.59 -21.91
C GLU A 36 6.69 16.82 -20.59
N LYS A 37 6.42 17.55 -19.50
CA LYS A 37 6.05 16.95 -18.20
C LYS A 37 4.84 16.03 -18.33
N PHE A 38 3.78 16.50 -18.99
CA PHE A 38 2.54 15.72 -19.12
C PHE A 38 2.69 14.50 -20.02
N VAL A 39 3.52 14.58 -21.06
CA VAL A 39 3.86 13.42 -21.91
C VAL A 39 4.58 12.36 -21.09
N GLU A 40 5.55 12.75 -20.26
CA GLU A 40 6.28 11.79 -19.43
C GLU A 40 5.39 11.16 -18.35
N LEU A 41 4.49 11.94 -17.74
CA LEU A 41 3.47 11.40 -16.83
C LEU A 41 2.53 10.42 -17.55
N ALA A 42 2.10 10.76 -18.77
CA ALA A 42 1.24 9.89 -19.58
C ALA A 42 1.94 8.58 -19.94
N ARG A 43 3.26 8.60 -20.17
CA ARG A 43 4.06 7.39 -20.41
C ARG A 43 4.01 6.43 -19.21
N GLN A 44 4.25 6.93 -18.01
CA GLN A 44 4.19 6.14 -16.76
C GLN A 44 2.81 5.54 -16.52
N VAL A 45 1.75 6.33 -16.72
CA VAL A 45 0.37 5.85 -16.62
C VAL A 45 0.04 4.82 -17.72
N GLY A 46 0.61 4.98 -18.92
CA GLY A 46 0.45 4.05 -20.04
C GLY A 46 0.98 2.64 -19.74
N GLU A 47 2.13 2.54 -19.04
CA GLU A 47 2.68 1.26 -18.60
C GLU A 47 1.72 0.55 -17.63
N PHE A 48 1.17 1.27 -16.66
CA PHE A 48 0.15 0.74 -15.75
C PHE A 48 -1.09 0.24 -16.48
N MET A 49 -1.58 1.00 -17.47
CA MET A 49 -2.74 0.60 -18.26
C MET A 49 -2.49 -0.68 -19.07
N THR A 50 -1.24 -0.96 -19.42
CA THR A 50 -0.85 -2.21 -20.08
C THR A 50 -0.92 -3.38 -19.11
N TRP A 51 -0.38 -3.23 -17.88
CA TRP A 51 -0.45 -4.26 -16.85
C TRP A 51 -1.89 -4.58 -16.42
N LYS A 52 -2.75 -3.56 -16.35
CA LYS A 52 -4.17 -3.75 -16.00
C LYS A 52 -4.94 -4.63 -17.01
N ARG A 53 -4.50 -4.71 -18.26
CA ARG A 53 -5.13 -5.52 -19.31
C ARG A 53 -4.69 -6.99 -19.28
N VAL A 54 -3.68 -7.33 -18.50
CA VAL A 54 -3.19 -8.71 -18.39
C VAL A 54 -4.25 -9.51 -17.63
N GLU A 55 -4.75 -10.56 -18.27
CA GLU A 55 -5.70 -11.48 -17.65
C GLU A 55 -4.98 -12.43 -16.68
N CYS A 56 -5.64 -12.75 -15.58
CA CYS A 56 -5.17 -13.76 -14.64
C CYS A 56 -5.44 -15.15 -15.23
N PRO A 57 -4.42 -16.01 -15.43
CA PRO A 57 -4.63 -17.34 -16.01
C PRO A 57 -5.18 -18.36 -15.00
N PHE A 58 -5.39 -17.96 -13.74
CA PHE A 58 -5.82 -18.84 -12.67
C PHE A 58 -7.33 -18.72 -12.44
N GLU A 59 -7.97 -19.85 -12.14
CA GLU A 59 -9.38 -19.89 -11.80
C GLU A 59 -9.65 -19.24 -10.44
N GLU A 60 -10.82 -18.63 -10.31
CA GLU A 60 -11.27 -18.01 -9.06
C GLU A 60 -11.85 -19.04 -8.10
N GLU A 61 -11.23 -19.18 -6.93
CA GLU A 61 -11.74 -20.03 -5.85
C GLU A 61 -12.63 -19.23 -4.90
N ARG A 62 -13.96 -19.38 -5.06
CA ARG A 62 -14.95 -18.54 -4.35
C ARG A 62 -14.82 -18.57 -2.82
N ASN A 63 -14.50 -19.73 -2.25
CA ASN A 63 -14.34 -19.87 -0.79
C ASN A 63 -13.12 -19.08 -0.29
N ILE A 64 -12.03 -19.10 -1.06
CA ILE A 64 -10.81 -18.36 -0.74
C ILE A 64 -11.08 -16.85 -0.86
N LEU A 65 -11.73 -16.42 -1.95
CA LEU A 65 -12.11 -15.02 -2.15
C LEU A 65 -13.01 -14.52 -1.02
N GLN A 66 -14.03 -15.29 -0.64
CA GLN A 66 -14.93 -14.92 0.44
C GLN A 66 -14.19 -14.79 1.77
N TYR A 67 -13.28 -15.72 2.09
CA TYR A 67 -12.44 -15.63 3.28
C TYR A 67 -11.57 -14.37 3.26
N LEU A 68 -10.86 -14.12 2.15
CA LEU A 68 -9.99 -12.95 2.00
C LEU A 68 -10.75 -11.62 2.12
N HIS A 69 -11.98 -11.55 1.59
CA HIS A 69 -12.83 -10.36 1.69
C HIS A 69 -13.39 -10.12 3.10
N ALA A 70 -13.64 -11.20 3.87
CA ALA A 70 -14.22 -11.11 5.20
C ALA A 70 -13.16 -11.12 6.32
N ALA A 71 -11.90 -11.41 6.00
CA ALA A 71 -10.82 -11.46 6.97
C ALA A 71 -10.67 -10.10 7.69
N PRO A 72 -10.71 -10.07 9.03
CA PRO A 72 -10.58 -8.82 9.76
C PRO A 72 -9.18 -8.25 9.60
N VAL A 73 -9.09 -6.95 9.36
CA VAL A 73 -7.83 -6.20 9.42
C VAL A 73 -7.72 -5.58 10.81
N PHE A 74 -6.76 -6.06 11.59
CA PHE A 74 -6.52 -5.57 12.94
C PHE A 74 -5.73 -4.26 12.92
N THR A 75 -5.94 -3.43 13.94
CA THR A 75 -5.17 -2.20 14.14
C THR A 75 -3.75 -2.52 14.61
N GLU A 76 -2.81 -1.62 14.37
CA GLU A 76 -1.43 -1.78 14.81
C GLU A 76 -1.36 -1.99 16.34
N ASP A 77 -2.08 -1.17 17.10
CA ASP A 77 -2.18 -1.30 18.57
C ASP A 77 -2.75 -2.66 19.01
N GLY A 78 -3.78 -3.16 18.32
CA GLY A 78 -4.38 -4.46 18.61
C GLY A 78 -3.41 -5.62 18.33
N LEU A 79 -2.66 -5.53 17.23
CA LEU A 79 -1.62 -6.49 16.90
C LEU A 79 -0.47 -6.47 17.90
N TYR A 80 -0.02 -5.29 18.35
CA TYR A 80 1.00 -5.19 19.39
C TYR A 80 0.53 -5.77 20.72
N LEU A 81 -0.72 -5.52 21.10
CA LEU A 81 -1.27 -6.11 22.33
C LEU A 81 -1.30 -7.64 22.24
N ALA A 82 -1.82 -8.20 21.15
CA ALA A 82 -1.86 -9.64 20.92
C ALA A 82 -0.45 -10.27 20.87
N SER A 83 0.54 -9.54 20.35
CA SER A 83 1.95 -9.95 20.41
C SER A 83 2.43 -10.09 21.85
N TYR A 84 2.14 -9.13 22.73
CA TYR A 84 2.53 -9.22 24.14
C TYR A 84 1.77 -10.29 24.94
N GLU A 85 0.56 -10.65 24.51
CA GLU A 85 -0.20 -11.76 25.09
C GLU A 85 0.37 -13.13 24.67
N SER A 86 0.94 -13.20 23.47
CA SER A 86 1.61 -14.40 22.95
C SER A 86 3.01 -14.56 23.55
N GLU A 87 3.75 -13.45 23.65
CA GLU A 87 5.12 -13.38 24.16
C GLU A 87 5.23 -12.23 25.17
N SER A 88 5.46 -12.55 26.44
CA SER A 88 5.45 -11.55 27.50
C SER A 88 6.58 -10.51 27.35
N PRO A 89 6.35 -9.24 27.75
CA PRO A 89 7.37 -8.19 27.62
C PRO A 89 8.63 -8.52 28.42
N GLU A 90 9.79 -8.44 27.76
CA GLU A 90 11.07 -8.88 28.32
C GLU A 90 11.74 -7.81 29.18
N ASN A 91 11.49 -6.54 28.88
CA ASN A 91 12.14 -5.40 29.52
C ASN A 91 11.13 -4.35 30.01
N GLN A 92 11.63 -3.37 30.77
CA GLN A 92 10.79 -2.34 31.38
C GLN A 92 10.08 -1.46 30.35
N VAL A 93 10.75 -1.15 29.23
CA VAL A 93 10.20 -0.33 28.14
C VAL A 93 8.98 -1.02 27.53
N GLU A 94 9.08 -2.32 27.25
CA GLU A 94 7.97 -3.12 26.73
C GLU A 94 6.84 -3.28 27.75
N LYS A 95 7.17 -3.46 29.04
CA LYS A 95 6.15 -3.51 30.10
C LYS A 95 5.34 -2.21 30.16
N ASP A 96 5.98 -1.06 30.00
CA ASP A 96 5.30 0.23 30.04
C ASP A 96 4.50 0.49 28.76
N ARG A 97 5.01 0.07 27.59
CA ARG A 97 4.27 0.09 26.32
C ARG A 97 3.03 -0.80 26.38
N TRP A 98 3.17 -2.03 26.87
CA TRP A 98 2.06 -2.97 27.05
C TRP A 98 0.96 -2.41 27.96
N LYS A 99 1.31 -1.84 29.12
CA LYS A 99 0.35 -1.18 30.02
C LYS A 99 -0.38 -0.03 29.34
N SER A 100 0.34 0.80 28.59
CA SER A 100 -0.23 1.93 27.84
C SER A 100 -1.19 1.46 26.76
N LEU A 101 -0.82 0.44 25.98
CA LEU A 101 -1.68 -0.17 24.95
C LEU A 101 -2.96 -0.75 25.55
N ARG A 102 -2.85 -1.52 26.65
CA ARG A 102 -4.01 -2.06 27.36
C ARG A 102 -4.97 -0.97 27.80
N THR A 103 -4.45 0.14 28.34
CA THR A 103 -5.27 1.25 28.80
C THR A 103 -5.96 1.97 27.63
N SER A 104 -5.23 2.21 26.54
CA SER A 104 -5.75 2.85 25.32
C SER A 104 -6.87 2.04 24.66
N ILE A 105 -6.74 0.71 24.61
CA ILE A 105 -7.71 -0.17 23.95
C ILE A 105 -8.90 -0.45 24.87
N LEU A 106 -8.66 -0.84 26.12
CA LEU A 106 -9.74 -1.20 27.07
C LEU A 106 -10.52 0.01 27.58
N GLY A 107 -9.92 1.20 27.60
CA GLY A 107 -10.60 2.45 27.97
C GLY A 107 -11.47 3.03 26.84
N LYS A 108 -11.44 2.45 25.63
CA LYS A 108 -12.25 2.86 24.48
C LYS A 108 -13.47 1.96 24.22
N THR A 109 -13.63 0.90 25.00
CA THR A 109 -14.85 0.07 25.11
C THR A 109 -15.68 0.50 26.31
#